data_AF-A0A7V4P202-F1
#
_entry.id   AF-A0A7V4P202-F1
#
_cell.length_a   1.000
_cell.length_b   1.000
_cell.length_c   1.000
_cell.angle_alpha   90.00
_cell.angle_beta   90.00
_cell.angle_gamma   90.00
#
_symmetry.space_group_name_H-M   'P 1'
#
loop_
_entity.id
_entity.type
_entity.pdbx_description
1 polymer ?
#
loop_
_entity_poly.entity_id
_entity_poly.type
_entity_poly.pdbx_seq_one_letter_code
_entity_poly.pdbx_strand_id
1 'polypeptide(L)'
;MSQISPCNNEGEGRKRDAHALLESRRRVYVLRGRRALLARLLATGRATADDVRDAVDLPRNVNPVCLGAVPTLLARAGIIESEGFTKSRRPDAHARPVQVWRLVNRAAALAWLVDNPDRPDPTPEEGAGPVAGQPGPRSPDVAASAIA
;
A
#
# COMPACT_ATOMS: atom_id res chain seq x y z
N MET A 1 -34.91 -30.29 21.08
CA MET A 1 -33.76 -29.83 21.88
C MET A 1 -32.64 -29.47 20.92
N SER A 2 -32.54 -28.18 20.56
CA SER A 2 -31.56 -27.70 19.59
C SER A 2 -30.36 -27.12 20.33
N GLN A 3 -29.16 -27.67 20.10
CA GLN A 3 -27.90 -27.02 20.46
C GLN A 3 -27.24 -26.56 19.15
N ILE A 4 -27.16 -25.24 18.96
CA ILE A 4 -26.40 -24.62 17.87
C ILE A 4 -25.08 -24.12 18.48
N SER A 5 -23.98 -24.76 18.10
CA SER A 5 -22.63 -24.38 18.50
C SER A 5 -22.24 -23.00 17.95
N PRO A 6 -21.66 -22.09 18.77
CA PRO A 6 -21.14 -20.81 18.30
C PRO A 6 -19.68 -20.96 17.85
N CYS A 7 -19.40 -20.95 16.55
CA CYS A 7 -18.01 -21.06 16.07
C CYS A 7 -17.60 -20.12 14.91
N ASN A 8 -18.40 -19.10 14.55
CA ASN A 8 -18.13 -18.25 13.38
C ASN A 8 -17.79 -16.77 13.65
N ASN A 9 -17.90 -16.26 14.89
CA ASN A 9 -17.75 -14.81 15.15
C ASN A 9 -16.30 -14.33 15.35
N GLU A 10 -15.41 -15.16 15.89
CA GLU A 10 -14.01 -14.77 16.16
C GLU A 10 -13.14 -14.70 14.89
N GLY A 11 -13.46 -15.50 13.87
CA GLY A 11 -12.79 -15.45 12.57
C GLY A 11 -13.11 -14.17 11.79
N GLU A 12 -14.37 -13.76 11.82
CA GLU A 12 -14.84 -12.51 11.21
C GLU A 12 -14.29 -11.27 11.93
N GLY A 13 -14.15 -11.33 13.27
CA GLY A 13 -13.48 -10.27 14.05
C GLY A 13 -12.03 -10.08 13.63
N ARG A 14 -11.22 -11.16 13.66
CA ARG A 14 -9.81 -11.12 13.24
C ARG A 14 -9.62 -10.66 11.80
N LYS A 15 -10.52 -11.04 10.90
CA LYS A 15 -10.50 -10.59 9.50
C LYS A 15 -10.76 -9.09 9.38
N ARG A 16 -11.74 -8.54 10.12
CA ARG A 16 -12.01 -7.10 10.15
C ARG A 16 -10.87 -6.32 10.76
N ASP A 17 -10.28 -6.80 11.85
CA ASP A 17 -9.15 -6.15 12.51
C ASP A 17 -7.91 -6.16 11.62
N ALA A 18 -7.63 -7.29 10.95
CA ALA A 18 -6.57 -7.37 9.95
C ALA A 18 -6.83 -6.42 8.76
N HIS A 19 -8.07 -6.30 8.30
CA HIS A 19 -8.44 -5.35 7.26
C HIS A 19 -8.27 -3.89 7.70
N ALA A 20 -8.71 -3.54 8.92
CA ALA A 20 -8.57 -2.20 9.48
C ALA A 20 -7.09 -1.83 9.68
N LEU A 21 -6.25 -2.77 10.14
CA LEU A 21 -4.81 -2.61 10.26
C LEU A 21 -4.14 -2.42 8.88
N LEU A 22 -4.59 -3.16 7.86
CA LEU A 22 -4.10 -3.00 6.50
C LEU A 22 -4.54 -1.65 5.90
N GLU A 23 -5.76 -1.20 6.17
CA GLU A 23 -6.27 0.10 5.73
C GLU A 23 -5.53 1.26 6.40
N SER A 24 -5.28 1.18 7.71
CA SER A 24 -4.53 2.21 8.44
C SER A 24 -3.08 2.31 7.95
N ARG A 25 -2.41 1.16 7.75
CA ARG A 25 -1.06 1.11 7.18
C ARG A 25 -1.01 1.64 5.75
N ARG A 26 -1.96 1.22 4.89
CA ARG A 26 -2.07 1.73 3.51
C ARG A 26 -2.30 3.24 3.48
N ARG A 27 -3.06 3.79 4.42
CA ARG A 27 -3.32 5.24 4.49
C ARG A 27 -2.04 6.04 4.68
N VAL A 28 -1.09 5.56 5.48
CA VAL A 28 0.22 6.22 5.68
C VAL A 28 1.00 6.27 4.36
N TYR A 29 1.10 5.13 3.66
CA TYR A 29 1.83 5.08 2.37
C TYR A 29 1.16 5.89 1.27
N VAL A 30 -0.18 5.88 1.22
CA VAL A 30 -0.92 6.72 0.27
C VAL A 30 -0.71 8.21 0.57
N LEU A 31 -0.65 8.59 1.86
CA LEU A 31 -0.37 9.96 2.25
C LEU A 31 1.05 10.37 1.85
N ARG A 32 2.06 9.54 2.11
CA ARG A 32 3.44 9.77 1.66
C ARG A 32 3.53 9.88 0.14
N GLY A 33 2.85 9.00 -0.59
CA GLY A 33 2.78 9.07 -2.05
C GLY A 33 2.17 10.38 -2.56
N ARG A 34 1.13 10.90 -1.90
CA ARG A 34 0.56 12.22 -2.24
C ARG A 34 1.53 13.35 -1.96
N ARG A 35 2.20 13.33 -0.81
CA ARG A 35 3.22 14.32 -0.47
C ARG A 35 4.38 14.29 -1.48
N ALA A 36 4.88 13.12 -1.82
CA ALA A 36 5.94 12.92 -2.82
C ALA A 36 5.50 13.43 -4.21
N LEU A 37 4.28 13.10 -4.64
CA LEU A 37 3.72 13.59 -5.90
C LEU A 37 3.66 15.12 -5.94
N LEU A 38 3.13 15.75 -4.89
CA LEU A 38 3.02 17.21 -4.82
C LEU A 38 4.39 17.89 -4.75
N ALA A 39 5.32 17.36 -3.95
CA ALA A 39 6.69 17.87 -3.88
C ALA A 39 7.37 17.82 -5.26
N ARG A 40 7.20 16.71 -6.00
CA ARG A 40 7.72 16.58 -7.37
C ARG A 40 7.08 17.59 -8.31
N LEU A 41 5.74 17.69 -8.30
CA LEU A 41 4.99 18.63 -9.12
C LEU A 41 5.34 20.10 -8.83
N LEU A 42 5.61 20.45 -7.57
CA LEU A 42 6.06 21.79 -7.19
C LEU A 42 7.47 22.11 -7.71
N ALA A 43 8.33 21.09 -7.86
CA ALA A 43 9.70 21.25 -8.36
C ALA A 43 9.78 21.26 -9.89
N THR A 44 9.06 20.36 -10.57
CA THR A 44 9.22 20.11 -12.02
C THR A 44 7.99 20.48 -12.84
N GLY A 45 6.85 20.78 -12.22
CA GLY A 45 5.56 21.05 -12.88
C GLY A 45 4.83 19.80 -13.39
N ARG A 46 5.53 18.68 -13.59
CA ARG A 46 5.01 17.41 -14.09
C ARG A 46 5.55 16.21 -13.33
N ALA A 47 4.71 15.18 -13.16
CA ALA A 47 5.09 13.93 -12.50
C ALA A 47 4.23 12.75 -12.98
N THR A 48 4.76 11.55 -12.83
CA THR A 48 4.11 10.28 -13.19
C THR A 48 3.93 9.38 -11.97
N ALA A 49 3.13 8.31 -12.12
CA ALA A 49 3.02 7.28 -11.09
C ALA A 49 4.35 6.56 -10.81
N ASP A 50 5.26 6.50 -11.79
CA ASP A 50 6.59 5.94 -11.62
C ASP A 50 7.44 6.85 -10.70
N ASP A 51 7.38 8.17 -10.87
CA ASP A 51 8.10 9.10 -9.98
C ASP A 51 7.64 8.99 -8.51
N VAL A 52 6.35 8.75 -8.28
CA VAL A 52 5.82 8.52 -6.92
C VAL A 52 6.36 7.21 -6.35
N ARG A 53 6.45 6.18 -7.18
CA ARG A 53 6.94 4.86 -6.77
C ARG A 53 8.44 4.87 -6.47
N ASP A 54 9.20 5.67 -7.21
CA ASP A 54 10.64 5.87 -6.97
C ASP A 54 10.90 6.69 -5.70
N ALA A 55 9.96 7.54 -5.29
CA ALA A 55 10.10 8.44 -4.14
C ALA A 55 9.54 7.89 -2.81
N VAL A 56 8.76 6.81 -2.83
CA VAL A 56 8.15 6.22 -1.63
C VAL A 56 8.75 4.85 -1.38
N ASP A 57 9.51 4.73 -0.30
CA ASP A 57 9.94 3.43 0.20
C ASP A 57 8.75 2.65 0.74
N LEU A 58 8.39 1.59 0.01
CA LEU A 58 7.36 0.65 0.42
C LEU A 58 8.00 -0.58 1.04
N PRO A 59 7.54 -1.05 2.21
CA PRO A 59 8.02 -2.30 2.77
C PRO A 59 7.62 -3.48 1.87
N ARG A 60 8.43 -4.55 1.90
CA ARG A 60 8.32 -5.72 1.00
C ARG A 60 6.94 -6.39 0.99
N ASN A 61 6.19 -6.27 2.08
CA ASN A 61 4.86 -6.84 2.27
C ASN A 61 3.71 -5.94 1.80
N VAL A 62 3.97 -4.71 1.35
CA VAL A 62 2.95 -3.78 0.86
C VAL A 62 2.88 -3.83 -0.65
N ASN A 63 1.69 -4.11 -1.18
CA ASN A 63 1.48 -4.13 -2.62
C ASN A 63 1.55 -2.70 -3.18
N PRO A 64 2.47 -2.41 -4.12
CA PRO A 64 2.66 -1.07 -4.66
C PRO A 64 1.50 -0.57 -5.53
N VAL A 65 0.53 -1.41 -5.86
CA VAL A 65 -0.74 -1.01 -6.48
C VAL A 65 -1.52 -0.01 -5.61
N CYS A 66 -1.29 0.02 -4.29
CA CYS A 66 -1.92 1.02 -3.42
C CYS A 66 -1.58 2.47 -3.79
N LEU A 67 -0.45 2.71 -4.46
CA LEU A 67 -0.05 4.04 -4.93
C LEU A 67 -0.89 4.51 -6.13
N GLY A 68 -1.63 3.63 -6.81
CA GLY A 68 -2.53 4.02 -7.89
C GLY A 68 -3.64 4.99 -7.47
N ALA A 69 -4.03 4.97 -6.19
CA ALA A 69 -5.04 5.87 -5.62
C ALA A 69 -4.49 7.24 -5.19
N VAL A 70 -3.17 7.47 -5.32
CA VAL A 70 -2.51 8.72 -4.94
C VAL A 70 -3.07 9.91 -5.73
N PRO A 71 -3.14 9.88 -7.08
CA PRO A 71 -3.52 11.06 -7.86
C PRO A 71 -5.02 11.39 -7.75
N THR A 72 -5.88 10.40 -7.54
CA THR A 72 -7.34 10.56 -7.64
C THR A 72 -7.90 11.63 -6.71
N LEU A 73 -7.48 11.68 -5.44
CA LEU A 73 -7.99 12.70 -4.51
C LEU A 73 -7.44 14.09 -4.82
N LEU A 74 -6.19 14.19 -5.27
CA LEU A 74 -5.58 15.47 -5.62
C LEU A 74 -6.21 16.06 -6.89
N ALA A 75 -6.53 15.19 -7.86
CA ALA A 75 -7.23 15.57 -9.08
C ALA A 75 -8.67 16.03 -8.80
N ARG A 76 -9.39 15.29 -7.94
CA ARG A 76 -10.74 15.69 -7.49
C ARG A 76 -10.73 17.02 -6.71
N ALA A 77 -9.67 17.31 -5.99
CA ALA A 77 -9.48 18.58 -5.30
C ALA A 77 -9.06 19.74 -6.25
N GLY A 78 -8.89 19.48 -7.55
CA GLY A 78 -8.46 20.49 -8.51
C GLY A 78 -7.02 20.98 -8.33
N ILE A 79 -6.19 20.24 -7.58
CA ILE A 79 -4.79 20.59 -7.33
C ILE A 79 -3.93 20.21 -8.54
N ILE A 80 -4.25 19.08 -9.17
CA ILE A 80 -3.54 18.51 -10.30
C ILE A 80 -4.53 18.13 -11.41
N GLU A 81 -4.04 18.00 -12.64
CA GLU A 81 -4.81 17.47 -13.75
C GLU A 81 -3.99 16.45 -14.55
N SER A 82 -4.68 15.63 -15.33
CA SER A 82 -4.01 14.75 -16.28
C SER A 82 -3.67 15.51 -17.55
N GLU A 83 -2.39 15.49 -17.92
CA GLU A 83 -1.88 16.15 -19.14
C GLU A 83 -1.71 15.17 -20.30
N GLY A 84 -1.84 13.86 -20.05
CA GLY A 84 -1.75 12.82 -21.08
C GLY A 84 -1.12 11.54 -20.55
N PHE A 85 -0.48 10.81 -21.46
CA PHE A 85 0.19 9.53 -21.17
C PHE A 85 1.62 9.53 -21.70
N THR A 86 2.51 8.86 -20.99
CA THR A 86 3.89 8.58 -21.41
C THR A 86 4.20 7.09 -21.21
N LYS A 87 5.28 6.58 -21.79
CA LYS A 87 5.70 5.18 -21.55
C LYS A 87 6.32 5.06 -20.17
N SER A 88 5.97 4.00 -19.43
CA SER A 88 6.64 3.68 -18.18
C SER A 88 8.13 3.45 -18.41
N ARG A 89 8.95 3.93 -17.47
CA ARG A 89 10.41 3.68 -17.47
C ARG A 89 10.77 2.31 -16.88
N ARG A 90 9.78 1.61 -16.31
CA ARG A 90 10.02 0.37 -15.57
C ARG A 90 10.14 -0.81 -16.53
N PRO A 91 11.17 -1.67 -16.39
CA PRO A 91 11.33 -2.85 -17.24
C PRO A 91 10.14 -3.81 -17.08
N ASP A 92 9.65 -4.01 -15.85
CA ASP A 92 8.50 -4.88 -15.54
C ASP A 92 7.17 -4.38 -16.12
N ALA A 93 7.09 -3.09 -16.45
CA ALA A 93 5.87 -2.49 -17.00
C ALA A 93 5.76 -2.69 -18.50
N HIS A 94 6.75 -3.28 -19.17
CA HIS A 94 6.75 -3.50 -20.62
C HIS A 94 6.38 -2.25 -21.43
N ALA A 95 6.86 -1.08 -21.00
CA ALA A 95 6.56 0.22 -21.60
C ALA A 95 5.06 0.56 -21.69
N ARG A 96 4.21 -0.01 -20.82
CA ARG A 96 2.79 0.36 -20.71
C ARG A 96 2.63 1.88 -20.52
N PRO A 97 1.57 2.48 -21.10
CA PRO A 97 1.30 3.90 -20.91
C PRO A 97 0.98 4.19 -19.45
N VAL A 98 1.64 5.20 -18.88
CA VAL A 98 1.41 5.76 -17.55
C VAL A 98 0.95 7.19 -17.68
N GLN A 99 0.03 7.57 -16.82
CA GLN A 99 -0.57 8.90 -16.84
C GLN A 99 0.42 9.95 -16.35
N VAL A 100 0.48 11.06 -17.08
CA VAL A 100 1.25 12.27 -16.72
C VAL A 100 0.32 13.24 -16.02
N TRP A 101 0.76 13.75 -14.88
CA TRP A 101 0.06 14.74 -14.08
C TRP A 101 0.78 16.07 -14.13
N ARG A 102 0.01 17.15 -14.18
CA ARG A 102 0.49 18.53 -14.14
C ARG A 102 -0.08 19.26 -12.93
N LEU A 103 0.71 20.16 -12.35
CA LEU A 103 0.25 21.05 -11.29
C LEU A 103 -0.68 22.12 -11.87
N VAL A 104 -1.89 22.24 -11.31
CA VAL A 104 -2.86 23.28 -11.70
C VAL A 104 -2.88 24.40 -10.68
N ASN A 105 -2.95 24.07 -9.38
CA ASN A 105 -3.06 25.05 -8.32
C ASN A 105 -1.92 24.90 -7.31
N ARG A 106 -0.90 25.75 -7.46
CA ARG A 106 0.28 25.78 -6.58
C ARG A 106 -0.08 26.14 -5.15
N ALA A 107 -0.96 27.11 -4.93
CA ALA A 107 -1.36 27.54 -3.59
C ALA A 107 -2.11 26.43 -2.85
N ALA A 108 -3.06 25.76 -3.52
CA ALA A 108 -3.77 24.62 -2.95
C ALA A 108 -2.85 23.43 -2.67
N ALA A 109 -1.83 23.19 -3.51
CA ALA A 109 -0.82 22.16 -3.23
C ALA A 109 -0.02 22.47 -1.95
N LEU A 110 0.40 23.72 -1.76
CA LEU A 110 1.12 24.13 -0.55
C LEU A 110 0.23 24.05 0.69
N ALA A 111 -1.01 24.53 0.61
CA ALA A 111 -1.98 24.42 1.70
C ALA A 111 -2.22 22.94 2.07
N TRP A 112 -2.41 22.08 1.08
CA TRP A 112 -2.60 20.65 1.31
C TRP A 112 -1.40 20.02 2.04
N LEU A 113 -0.16 20.40 1.69
CA LEU A 113 1.06 19.90 2.33
C LEU A 113 1.19 20.34 3.79
N VAL A 114 0.66 21.52 4.15
CA VAL A 114 0.59 22.03 5.52
C VAL A 114 -0.47 21.26 6.31
N ASP A 115 -1.66 21.08 5.73
CA ASP A 115 -2.79 20.41 6.38
C ASP A 115 -2.58 18.90 6.57
N ASN A 116 -1.68 18.31 5.78
CA ASN A 116 -1.41 16.88 5.77
C ASN A 116 0.08 16.60 6.03
N PRO A 117 0.56 16.82 7.27
CA PRO A 117 1.95 16.55 7.64
C PRO A 117 2.29 15.06 7.48
N ASP A 118 3.57 14.77 7.27
CA ASP A 118 4.03 13.39 7.25
C ASP A 118 3.77 12.72 8.60
N ARG A 119 3.51 11.40 8.57
CA ARG A 119 3.21 10.61 9.75
C ARG A 119 4.29 9.55 9.95
N PRO A 120 4.67 9.29 11.21
CA PRO A 120 5.59 8.21 11.51
C PRO A 120 5.01 6.88 11.02
N ASP A 121 5.90 5.95 10.64
CA ASP A 121 5.47 4.60 10.31
C ASP A 121 4.81 3.96 11.53
N PRO A 122 3.71 3.21 11.35
CA PRO A 122 3.16 2.42 12.43
C PRO A 122 4.21 1.38 12.83
N THR A 123 4.66 1.43 14.07
CA THR A 123 5.64 0.49 14.63
C THR A 123 5.16 -0.94 14.44
N PRO A 124 6.02 -1.87 13.98
CA PRO A 124 5.63 -3.28 13.80
C PRO A 124 5.21 -3.96 15.11
N GLU A 125 5.63 -3.41 16.25
CA GLU A 125 5.39 -3.91 17.61
C GLU A 125 3.92 -3.83 18.06
N GLU A 126 3.09 -2.95 17.47
CA GLU A 126 1.74 -2.66 18.01
C GLU A 126 0.62 -3.58 17.46
N GLY A 127 0.98 -4.67 16.79
CA GLY A 127 0.00 -5.63 16.24
C GLY A 127 0.50 -7.06 16.09
N ALA A 128 1.71 -7.36 16.55
CA ALA A 128 2.21 -8.73 16.61
C ALA A 128 1.74 -9.38 17.92
N GLY A 129 0.44 -9.67 18.03
CA GLY A 129 0.00 -10.74 18.92
C GLY A 129 0.76 -12.03 18.55
N PRO A 130 1.09 -12.90 19.53
CA PRO A 130 1.95 -14.06 19.29
C PRO A 130 1.37 -14.89 18.15
N VAL A 131 2.16 -15.06 17.08
CA VAL A 131 1.86 -15.96 15.98
C VAL A 131 1.90 -17.37 16.57
N ALA A 132 0.74 -17.86 17.00
CA ALA A 132 0.58 -19.23 17.47
C ALA A 132 0.88 -20.18 16.31
N GLY A 133 2.04 -20.84 16.41
CA GLY A 133 2.34 -22.14 15.81
C GLY A 133 2.25 -22.23 14.29
N GLN A 134 3.37 -22.01 13.61
CA GLN A 134 3.63 -22.83 12.42
C GLN A 134 3.79 -24.28 12.88
N PRO A 135 2.98 -25.25 12.40
CA PRO A 135 3.36 -26.65 12.50
C PRO A 135 4.60 -26.84 11.62
N GLY A 136 5.70 -27.26 12.25
CA GLY A 136 6.97 -27.49 11.59
C GLY A 136 6.87 -28.46 10.40
N PRO A 137 7.90 -28.45 9.52
CA PRO A 137 7.92 -29.34 8.36
C PRO A 137 7.78 -30.78 8.83
N ARG A 138 6.78 -31.48 8.28
CA ARG A 138 6.64 -32.94 8.45
C ARG A 138 7.95 -33.57 7.96
N SER A 139 8.68 -34.18 8.89
CA SER A 139 9.80 -35.07 8.57
C SER A 139 9.35 -36.07 7.51
N PRO A 140 10.18 -36.36 6.49
CA PRO A 140 9.92 -37.48 5.60
C PRO A 140 9.95 -38.78 6.42
N ASP A 141 8.90 -39.56 6.24
CA ASP A 141 8.72 -40.92 6.73
C ASP A 141 9.93 -41.77 6.33
N VAL A 142 10.81 -42.05 7.31
CA VAL A 142 11.87 -43.04 7.15
C VAL A 142 11.22 -44.39 7.41
N ALA A 143 10.66 -45.00 6.36
CA ALA A 143 10.32 -46.41 6.37
C ALA A 143 11.63 -47.22 6.47
N ALA A 144 11.95 -47.59 7.70
CA ALA A 144 13.03 -48.49 8.04
C ALA A 144 12.70 -49.94 7.63
N SER A 145 13.71 -50.57 7.02
CA SER A 145 14.16 -51.95 7.24
C SER A 145 13.32 -53.14 6.80
N ALA A 146 13.99 -53.95 5.95
CA ALA A 146 14.25 -55.39 6.04
C ALA A 146 13.04 -56.33 6.19
N ILE A 147 13.03 -57.51 5.55
CA ILE A 147 13.60 -58.74 6.11
C ILE A 147 13.51 -59.84 5.02
N ALA A 148 14.58 -60.65 4.95
CA ALA A 148 14.74 -62.00 4.38
C ALA A 148 14.73 -62.18 2.86
#